data_AF-A0A3P8UQK4-F1
#
_entry.id   AF-A0A3P8UQK4-F1
#
_cell.length_a   1.000
_cell.length_b   1.000
_cell.length_c   1.000
_cell.angle_alpha   90.00
_cell.angle_beta   90.00
_cell.angle_gamma   90.00
#
_symmetry.space_group_name_H-M   'P 1'
#
loop_
_entity.id
_entity.type
_entity.pdbx_description
1 polymer ?
#
loop_
_entity_poly.entity_id
_entity_poly.type
_entity_poly.pdbx_seq_one_letter_code
_entity_poly.pdbx_strand_id
1 'polypeptide(L)'
;SLLFVVVVFNVSSVTASCPAVCNCPSESLSCPAGVSAVLDQCGCCKVCAAQLNQDCSPTTPCDHHKGLECNYGNDVTMAWGICRAKSEGRSCEYNGRIYQNGESFRAGCKHQCTCIDGAVGCAPLCNNKLPPASSSCPYPQLVRKPGQCCFSVDCSKGSWPRLPKHQVCFLSIRLSVHLLHMGFKRKCPVQVTEWSPCSRSCGMGVSSRVTNRNPECKLERETRICNIRPCRGLTIPTFYSSQRWKEKKCSPTQKAPKPIHLFYGECASVRLYRPTYCGVCKNGRCCSPRHSRTVPVTFVCQDGERLQKSVMFIQSCKCSEDCEHLNDVALPSQHWMYGDTHKFID
;
A
#
# COMPACT_ATOMS: atom_id res chain seq x y z
N SER A 1 29.51 36.15 -74.20
CA SER A 1 28.61 35.24 -73.48
C SER A 1 29.13 35.02 -72.07
N LEU A 2 28.61 35.75 -71.08
CA LEU A 2 28.92 35.52 -69.67
C LEU A 2 27.92 34.48 -69.13
N LEU A 3 28.42 33.31 -68.72
CA LEU A 3 27.64 32.31 -67.99
C LEU A 3 27.51 32.77 -66.53
N PHE A 4 26.32 33.19 -66.10
CA PHE A 4 26.02 33.37 -64.68
C PHE A 4 25.70 32.00 -64.08
N VAL A 5 26.61 31.47 -63.26
CA VAL A 5 26.34 30.30 -62.42
C VAL A 5 25.64 30.78 -61.16
N VAL A 6 24.33 30.52 -61.07
CA VAL A 6 23.54 30.77 -59.87
C VAL A 6 23.78 29.61 -58.90
N VAL A 7 24.56 29.86 -57.86
CA VAL A 7 24.74 28.91 -56.74
C VAL A 7 23.56 29.09 -55.78
N VAL A 8 22.64 28.12 -55.79
CA VAL A 8 21.51 28.07 -54.86
C VAL A 8 21.98 27.41 -53.56
N PHE A 9 22.22 28.23 -52.53
CA PHE A 9 22.43 27.74 -51.17
C PHE A 9 21.08 27.31 -50.57
N ASN A 10 20.83 25.99 -50.49
CA ASN A 10 19.75 25.46 -49.67
C ASN A 10 20.19 25.49 -48.20
N VAL A 11 19.72 26.49 -47.46
CA VAL A 11 19.83 26.51 -45.99
C VAL A 11 18.67 25.68 -45.45
N SER A 12 18.92 24.40 -45.18
CA SER A 12 17.97 23.57 -44.43
C SER A 12 18.05 23.94 -42.95
N SER A 13 17.24 24.92 -42.52
CA SER A 13 17.02 25.18 -41.11
C SER A 13 16.14 24.05 -40.54
N VAL A 14 16.75 23.05 -39.90
CA VAL A 14 16.02 22.08 -39.08
C VAL A 14 15.65 22.80 -37.79
N THR A 15 14.54 23.52 -37.79
CA THR A 15 13.92 23.96 -36.54
C THR A 15 13.32 22.73 -35.87
N ALA A 16 13.87 22.32 -34.74
CA ALA A 16 13.25 21.35 -33.84
C ALA A 16 12.01 21.99 -33.20
N SER A 17 10.95 22.13 -34.00
CA SER A 17 9.68 22.73 -33.59
C SER A 17 8.71 21.62 -33.19
N CYS A 18 8.19 21.72 -31.98
CA CYS A 18 7.14 20.81 -31.51
C CYS A 18 5.88 20.95 -32.39
N PRO A 19 5.21 19.84 -32.74
CA PRO A 19 4.02 19.89 -33.57
C PRO A 19 2.89 20.64 -32.84
N ALA A 20 2.15 21.49 -33.57
CA ALA A 20 1.00 22.22 -33.01
C ALA A 20 -0.15 21.29 -32.59
N VAL A 21 -0.20 20.06 -33.12
CA VAL A 21 -1.19 19.04 -32.79
C VAL A 21 -0.49 17.74 -32.37
N CYS A 22 -0.87 17.25 -31.21
CA CYS A 22 -0.33 16.03 -30.61
C CYS A 22 -1.02 14.78 -31.14
N ASN A 23 -0.23 13.87 -31.73
CA ASN A 23 -0.72 12.57 -32.19
C ASN A 23 -0.24 11.47 -31.24
N CYS A 24 -0.90 11.36 -30.08
CA CYS A 24 -0.52 10.42 -29.03
C CYS A 24 -1.28 9.09 -29.13
N PRO A 25 -0.66 7.95 -28.81
CA PRO A 25 -1.36 6.68 -28.75
C PRO A 25 -2.47 6.72 -27.68
N SER A 26 -3.68 6.27 -28.06
CA SER A 26 -4.92 6.38 -27.27
C SER A 26 -5.12 5.29 -26.21
N GLU A 27 -4.19 4.34 -26.10
CA GLU A 27 -4.24 3.26 -25.11
C GLU A 27 -3.70 3.74 -23.75
N SER A 28 -4.32 3.34 -22.63
CA SER A 28 -3.90 3.77 -21.30
C SER A 28 -2.46 3.31 -21.01
N LEU A 29 -1.50 4.22 -21.11
CA LEU A 29 -0.08 3.91 -20.90
C LEU A 29 0.15 3.37 -19.48
N SER A 30 0.49 2.09 -19.39
CA SER A 30 0.91 1.45 -18.15
C SER A 30 2.41 1.19 -18.21
N CYS A 31 3.18 2.03 -17.52
CA CYS A 31 4.63 1.86 -17.46
C CYS A 31 5.01 0.69 -16.54
N PRO A 32 6.18 0.05 -16.78
CA PRO A 32 6.70 -0.97 -15.90
C PRO A 32 6.80 -0.51 -14.44
N ALA A 33 6.75 -1.45 -13.50
CA ALA A 33 6.83 -1.13 -12.08
C ALA A 33 8.11 -0.34 -11.77
N GLY A 34 7.94 0.80 -11.09
CA GLY A 34 9.04 1.69 -10.76
C GLY A 34 9.52 2.58 -11.91
N VAL A 35 8.84 2.64 -13.07
CA VAL A 35 9.14 3.61 -14.14
C VAL A 35 8.07 4.70 -14.15
N SER A 36 8.48 5.98 -14.08
CA SER A 36 7.53 7.10 -14.14
C SER A 36 6.97 7.27 -15.55
N ALA A 37 5.70 7.67 -15.64
CA ALA A 37 5.14 8.24 -16.86
C ALA A 37 5.44 9.73 -16.89
N VAL A 38 6.20 10.19 -17.89
CA VAL A 38 6.62 11.58 -18.06
C VAL A 38 6.13 12.10 -19.41
N LEU A 39 6.08 13.42 -19.58
CA LEU A 39 5.81 14.00 -20.89
C LEU A 39 7.08 13.97 -21.74
N ASP A 40 6.91 13.82 -23.06
CA ASP A 40 7.99 14.07 -24.02
C ASP A 40 8.52 15.52 -23.91
N GLN A 41 9.64 15.83 -24.57
CA GLN A 41 10.26 17.16 -24.52
C GLN A 41 9.37 18.27 -25.09
N CYS A 42 8.33 17.90 -25.85
CA CYS A 42 7.32 18.82 -26.39
C CYS A 42 6.11 19.01 -25.45
N GLY A 43 6.08 18.34 -24.30
CA GLY A 43 4.95 18.40 -23.36
C GLY A 43 3.68 17.73 -23.89
N CYS A 44 3.80 16.88 -24.91
CA CYS A 44 2.71 16.50 -25.80
C CYS A 44 2.14 15.12 -25.43
N CYS A 45 2.95 14.07 -25.52
CA CYS A 45 2.54 12.70 -25.19
C CYS A 45 3.14 12.23 -23.86
N LYS A 46 2.34 11.51 -23.08
CA LYS A 46 2.86 10.73 -21.95
C LYS A 46 3.61 9.51 -22.50
N VAL A 47 4.84 9.33 -22.05
CA VAL A 47 5.72 8.22 -22.41
C VAL A 47 6.35 7.64 -21.14
N CYS A 48 6.83 6.40 -21.21
CA CYS A 48 7.56 5.82 -20.09
C CYS A 48 8.97 6.38 -20.07
N ALA A 49 9.38 6.90 -18.92
CA ALA A 49 10.66 7.56 -18.77
C ALA A 49 11.83 6.58 -18.93
N ALA A 50 12.87 7.01 -19.66
CA ALA A 50 14.12 6.27 -19.73
C ALA A 50 14.83 6.26 -18.35
N GLN A 51 15.38 5.11 -17.98
CA GLN A 51 15.97 4.84 -16.66
C GLN A 51 17.51 4.95 -16.70
N LEU A 52 18.17 4.86 -15.55
CA LEU A 52 19.62 5.02 -15.44
C LEU A 52 20.37 4.09 -16.42
N ASN A 53 21.34 4.66 -17.15
CA ASN A 53 22.13 4.01 -18.19
C ASN A 53 21.35 3.53 -19.42
N GLN A 54 20.12 4.01 -19.65
CA GLN A 54 19.37 3.78 -20.89
C GLN A 54 19.54 4.94 -21.87
N ASP A 55 19.31 4.66 -23.15
CA ASP A 55 19.32 5.68 -24.20
C ASP A 55 18.11 6.64 -24.04
N CYS A 56 18.38 7.92 -24.16
CA CYS A 56 17.39 8.99 -24.09
C CYS A 56 17.40 9.84 -25.35
N SER A 57 16.23 10.39 -25.68
CA SER A 57 16.03 11.26 -26.83
C SER A 57 14.90 12.26 -26.52
N PRO A 58 14.64 13.26 -27.39
CA PRO A 58 13.53 14.19 -27.20
C PRO A 58 12.15 13.52 -27.04
N THR A 59 11.95 12.36 -27.66
CA THR A 59 10.70 11.58 -27.57
C THR A 59 10.73 10.55 -26.44
N THR A 60 11.91 10.26 -25.87
CA THR A 60 12.12 9.33 -24.75
C THR A 60 12.98 9.97 -23.65
N PRO A 61 12.42 10.93 -22.89
CA PRO A 61 13.17 11.65 -21.87
C PRO A 61 13.46 10.78 -20.64
N CYS A 62 14.51 11.14 -19.91
CA CYS A 62 14.90 10.48 -18.66
C CYS A 62 13.90 10.74 -17.53
N ASP A 63 13.90 9.84 -16.54
CA ASP A 63 13.05 9.93 -15.34
C ASP A 63 13.54 11.02 -14.37
N HIS A 64 13.06 12.25 -14.59
CA HIS A 64 13.42 13.39 -13.75
C HIS A 64 12.91 13.27 -12.31
N HIS A 65 11.84 12.49 -12.05
CA HIS A 65 11.41 12.19 -10.67
C HIS A 65 12.43 11.35 -9.90
N LYS A 66 13.36 10.70 -10.61
CA LYS A 66 14.48 9.92 -10.06
C LYS A 66 15.80 10.69 -10.13
N GLY A 67 15.76 11.98 -10.45
CA GLY A 67 16.95 12.80 -10.60
C GLY A 67 17.84 12.35 -11.77
N LEU A 68 17.27 11.82 -12.85
CA LEU A 68 18.02 11.45 -14.05
C LEU A 68 18.00 12.57 -15.10
N GLU A 69 19.17 12.83 -15.70
CA GLU A 69 19.34 13.78 -16.80
C GLU A 69 19.98 13.09 -18.02
N CYS A 70 19.58 13.53 -19.21
CA CYS A 70 20.10 12.98 -20.46
C CYS A 70 21.48 13.60 -20.74
N ASN A 71 22.51 12.76 -20.73
CA ASN A 71 23.87 13.19 -21.04
C ASN A 71 24.20 12.85 -22.51
N TYR A 72 24.43 13.88 -23.33
CA TYR A 72 24.70 13.77 -24.77
C TYR A 72 26.20 13.61 -25.10
N GLY A 73 27.06 13.47 -24.09
CA GLY A 73 28.51 13.43 -24.29
C GLY A 73 29.06 14.75 -24.85
N ASN A 74 30.10 14.66 -25.70
CA ASN A 74 30.79 15.81 -26.28
C ASN A 74 30.22 16.27 -27.65
N ASP A 75 29.14 15.64 -28.14
CA ASP A 75 28.57 15.96 -29.45
C ASP A 75 27.12 16.42 -29.31
N VAL A 76 26.95 17.75 -29.26
CA VAL A 76 25.66 18.44 -29.12
C VAL A 76 24.77 18.23 -30.35
N THR A 77 25.29 17.65 -31.44
CA THR A 77 24.50 17.33 -32.64
C THR A 77 23.77 15.98 -32.55
N MET A 78 24.07 15.15 -31.54
CA MET A 78 23.42 13.86 -31.39
C MET A 78 22.00 14.00 -30.83
N ALA A 79 21.01 13.49 -31.57
CA ALA A 79 19.61 13.45 -31.16
C ALA A 79 19.32 12.42 -30.03
N TRP A 80 20.35 11.70 -29.57
CA TRP A 80 20.26 10.67 -28.54
C TRP A 80 21.44 10.79 -27.55
N GLY A 81 21.20 10.41 -26.30
CA GLY A 81 22.18 10.43 -25.22
C GLY A 81 21.94 9.28 -24.23
N ILE A 82 22.58 9.31 -23.06
CA ILE A 82 22.42 8.29 -22.01
C ILE A 82 21.92 8.94 -20.72
N CYS A 83 20.88 8.37 -20.09
CA CYS A 83 20.40 8.83 -18.80
C CYS A 83 21.42 8.60 -17.69
N ARG A 84 21.86 9.67 -17.05
CA ARG A 84 22.79 9.65 -15.92
C ARG A 84 22.13 10.28 -14.70
N ALA A 85 22.60 9.90 -13.52
CA ALA A 85 22.21 10.54 -12.27
C ALA A 85 22.68 11.99 -12.28
N LYS A 86 21.79 12.93 -11.98
CA LYS A 86 22.16 14.32 -11.71
C LYS A 86 23.09 14.32 -10.49
N SER A 87 24.25 14.95 -10.62
CA SER A 87 25.32 14.94 -9.62
C SER A 87 24.94 15.57 -8.26
N GLU A 88 23.79 16.23 -8.19
CA GLU A 88 23.22 16.84 -6.97
C GLU A 88 22.60 15.81 -5.99
N GLY A 89 22.43 14.54 -6.39
CA GLY A 89 21.76 13.52 -5.57
C GLY A 89 22.69 12.68 -4.71
N ARG A 90 22.27 12.38 -3.46
CA ARG A 90 23.02 11.48 -2.54
C ARG A 90 22.86 10.01 -2.95
N SER A 91 23.94 9.23 -2.84
CA SER A 91 23.91 7.77 -3.01
C SER A 91 23.20 7.09 -1.83
N CYS A 92 22.56 5.95 -2.09
CA CYS A 92 21.89 5.15 -1.07
C CYS A 92 22.72 3.93 -0.68
N GLU A 93 22.69 3.53 0.59
CA GLU A 93 23.21 2.24 1.03
C GLU A 93 22.06 1.27 1.29
N TYR A 94 22.08 0.11 0.63
CA TYR A 94 21.12 -0.97 0.88
C TYR A 94 21.81 -2.33 0.90
N ASN A 95 21.67 -3.04 2.02
CA ASN A 95 22.25 -4.37 2.24
C ASN A 95 23.78 -4.41 2.00
N GLY A 96 24.50 -3.37 2.43
CA GLY A 96 25.96 -3.26 2.29
C GLY A 96 26.46 -2.91 0.87
N ARG A 97 25.56 -2.55 -0.05
CA ARG A 97 25.92 -2.03 -1.39
C ARG A 97 25.49 -0.58 -1.53
N ILE A 98 26.32 0.19 -2.22
CA ILE A 98 26.07 1.60 -2.53
C ILE A 98 25.42 1.69 -3.91
N TYR A 99 24.30 2.39 -3.98
CA TYR A 99 23.51 2.64 -5.19
C TYR A 99 23.53 4.14 -5.51
N GLN A 100 23.71 4.49 -6.78
CA GLN A 100 23.70 5.87 -7.24
C GLN A 100 22.27 6.44 -7.22
N ASN A 101 22.15 7.77 -7.16
CA ASN A 101 20.85 8.41 -7.28
C ASN A 101 20.16 8.03 -8.61
N GLY A 102 18.88 7.67 -8.55
CA GLY A 102 18.12 7.15 -9.69
C GLY A 102 18.43 5.71 -10.09
N GLU A 103 19.39 5.04 -9.45
CA GLU A 103 19.70 3.64 -9.70
C GLU A 103 18.56 2.74 -9.22
N SER A 104 18.14 1.82 -10.09
CA SER A 104 17.09 0.84 -9.79
C SER A 104 17.67 -0.55 -9.62
N PHE A 105 17.26 -1.24 -8.55
CA PHE A 105 17.74 -2.57 -8.22
C PHE A 105 16.61 -3.47 -7.70
N ARG A 106 16.84 -4.78 -7.71
CA ARG A 106 15.87 -5.76 -7.19
C ARG A 106 16.22 -6.18 -5.77
N ALA A 107 15.34 -5.90 -4.81
CA ALA A 107 15.44 -6.40 -3.46
C ALA A 107 14.84 -7.82 -3.39
N GLY A 108 15.68 -8.80 -3.73
CA GLY A 108 15.24 -10.17 -3.95
C GLY A 108 14.35 -10.27 -5.20
N CYS A 109 13.39 -11.19 -5.20
CA CYS A 109 12.51 -11.40 -6.36
C CYS A 109 11.14 -10.69 -6.22
N LYS A 110 10.84 -10.11 -5.04
CA LYS A 110 9.51 -9.59 -4.68
C LYS A 110 9.36 -8.09 -4.84
N HIS A 111 10.45 -7.33 -4.86
CA HIS A 111 10.42 -5.88 -4.86
C HIS A 111 11.41 -5.32 -5.88
N GLN A 112 11.01 -4.23 -6.52
CA GLN A 112 11.86 -3.39 -7.36
C GLN A 112 12.03 -2.06 -6.66
N CYS A 113 13.28 -1.70 -6.39
CA CYS A 113 13.65 -0.54 -5.60
C CYS A 113 14.40 0.48 -6.46
N THR A 114 14.36 1.73 -6.05
CA THR A 114 15.08 2.85 -6.66
C THR A 114 15.67 3.72 -5.56
N CYS A 115 16.92 4.12 -5.73
CA CYS A 115 17.58 5.12 -4.89
C CYS A 115 17.16 6.52 -5.33
N ILE A 116 16.71 7.36 -4.39
CA ILE A 116 16.27 8.74 -4.62
C ILE A 116 16.82 9.60 -3.47
N ASP A 117 17.83 10.42 -3.76
CA ASP A 117 18.48 11.39 -2.86
C ASP A 117 18.87 10.83 -1.48
N GLY A 118 19.46 9.63 -1.48
CA GLY A 118 19.89 8.91 -0.28
C GLY A 118 18.80 8.07 0.40
N ALA A 119 17.58 8.03 -0.14
CA ALA A 119 16.49 7.18 0.32
C ALA A 119 16.13 6.08 -0.70
N VAL A 120 15.82 4.87 -0.22
CA VAL A 120 15.42 3.74 -1.07
C VAL A 120 13.90 3.61 -1.08
N GLY A 121 13.28 3.79 -2.26
CA GLY A 121 11.85 3.54 -2.47
C GLY A 121 11.63 2.23 -3.21
N CYS A 122 10.73 1.36 -2.73
CA CYS A 122 10.45 0.05 -3.34
C CYS A 122 8.98 -0.13 -3.74
N ALA A 123 8.76 -0.72 -4.91
CA ALA A 123 7.46 -1.16 -5.40
C ALA A 123 7.37 -2.70 -5.41
N PRO A 124 6.21 -3.29 -5.07
CA PRO A 124 6.03 -4.74 -5.11
C PRO A 124 5.93 -5.25 -6.56
N LEU A 125 6.66 -6.33 -6.86
CA LEU A 125 6.59 -7.07 -8.13
C LEU A 125 5.53 -8.18 -8.11
N CYS A 126 5.19 -8.69 -6.93
CA CYS A 126 4.20 -9.75 -6.78
C CYS A 126 2.79 -9.19 -6.52
N ASN A 127 1.79 -9.72 -7.21
CA ASN A 127 0.40 -9.47 -6.89
C ASN A 127 -0.04 -10.38 -5.73
N ASN A 128 -0.04 -9.82 -4.52
CA ASN A 128 -0.45 -10.55 -3.31
C ASN A 128 -1.97 -10.46 -3.06
N LYS A 129 -2.76 -10.03 -4.06
CA LYS A 129 -4.22 -9.98 -3.93
C LYS A 129 -4.79 -11.36 -4.20
N LEU A 130 -5.50 -11.90 -3.22
CA LEU A 130 -6.30 -13.11 -3.39
C LEU A 130 -7.45 -12.80 -4.37
N PRO A 131 -7.61 -13.56 -5.48
CA PRO A 131 -8.75 -13.35 -6.37
C PRO A 131 -10.06 -13.69 -5.65
N PRO A 132 -11.18 -13.09 -6.08
CA PRO A 132 -12.49 -13.44 -5.54
C PRO A 132 -12.82 -14.91 -5.83
N ALA A 133 -13.59 -15.53 -4.94
CA ALA A 133 -14.10 -16.88 -5.15
C ALA A 133 -14.95 -16.93 -6.42
N SER A 134 -14.72 -17.94 -7.26
CA SER A 134 -15.47 -18.20 -8.48
C SER A 134 -16.18 -19.56 -8.40
N SER A 135 -17.10 -19.82 -9.33
CA SER A 135 -17.72 -21.14 -9.46
C SER A 135 -16.70 -22.28 -9.68
N SER A 136 -15.55 -21.97 -10.28
CA SER A 136 -14.44 -22.90 -10.50
C SER A 136 -13.45 -22.97 -9.33
N CYS A 137 -13.42 -21.96 -8.47
CA CYS A 137 -12.55 -21.88 -7.30
C CYS A 137 -13.28 -21.21 -6.12
N PRO A 138 -14.09 -21.97 -5.38
CA PRO A 138 -14.89 -21.43 -4.28
C PRO A 138 -14.06 -21.04 -3.04
N TYR A 139 -12.84 -21.57 -2.92
CA TYR A 139 -11.93 -21.33 -1.79
C TYR A 139 -10.51 -21.06 -2.30
N PRO A 140 -10.25 -19.89 -2.93
CA PRO A 140 -8.91 -19.55 -3.37
C PRO A 140 -8.01 -19.39 -2.14
N GLN A 141 -6.80 -19.97 -2.19
CA GLN A 141 -5.77 -19.77 -1.19
C GLN A 141 -4.48 -19.33 -1.87
N LEU A 142 -3.78 -18.36 -1.29
CA LEU A 142 -2.43 -18.03 -1.72
C LEU A 142 -1.45 -19.01 -1.07
N VAL A 143 -0.86 -19.88 -1.87
CA VAL A 143 0.12 -20.86 -1.42
C VAL A 143 1.48 -20.55 -2.05
N ARG A 144 2.54 -20.91 -1.33
CA ARG A 144 3.91 -20.83 -1.84
C ARG A 144 4.25 -22.16 -2.50
N LYS A 145 4.37 -22.16 -3.83
CA LYS A 145 4.84 -23.33 -4.58
C LYS A 145 6.37 -23.35 -4.62
N PRO A 146 7.02 -24.51 -4.44
CA PRO A 146 8.48 -24.63 -4.59
C PRO A 146 8.93 -24.12 -5.96
N GLY A 147 10.01 -23.33 -6.00
CA GLY A 147 10.57 -22.76 -7.24
C GLY A 147 9.88 -21.48 -7.76
N GLN A 148 8.76 -21.03 -7.17
CA GLN A 148 8.11 -19.77 -7.55
C GLN A 148 8.44 -18.63 -6.58
N CYS A 149 8.72 -17.45 -7.13
CA CYS A 149 8.98 -16.25 -6.33
C CYS A 149 7.72 -15.72 -5.61
N CYS A 150 6.63 -15.59 -6.38
CA CYS A 150 5.37 -15.03 -5.90
C CYS A 150 4.43 -16.14 -5.41
N PHE A 151 3.43 -15.75 -4.62
CA PHE A 151 2.36 -16.66 -4.23
C PHE A 151 1.52 -17.02 -5.45
N SER A 152 1.11 -18.28 -5.50
CA SER A 152 0.19 -18.79 -6.50
C SER A 152 -1.14 -19.10 -5.86
N VAL A 153 -2.21 -18.93 -6.64
CA VAL A 153 -3.54 -19.32 -6.19
C VAL A 153 -3.65 -20.82 -6.32
N ASP A 154 -3.99 -21.47 -5.22
CA ASP A 154 -4.38 -22.86 -5.17
C ASP A 154 -5.85 -22.97 -4.81
N CYS A 155 -6.53 -23.85 -5.53
CA CYS A 155 -7.96 -24.09 -5.50
C CYS A 155 -8.16 -25.58 -5.24
N SER A 156 -7.45 -26.11 -4.24
CA SER A 156 -7.58 -27.52 -3.88
C SER A 156 -9.00 -27.76 -3.35
N LYS A 157 -9.71 -28.73 -3.92
CA LYS A 157 -11.00 -29.21 -3.41
C LYS A 157 -10.76 -29.86 -2.05
N GLY A 158 -10.87 -29.09 -0.97
CA GLY A 158 -10.70 -29.58 0.39
C GLY A 158 -11.61 -30.78 0.65
N SER A 159 -10.98 -31.93 0.94
CA SER A 159 -11.59 -33.13 1.48
C SER A 159 -12.23 -32.79 2.84
N TRP A 160 -13.54 -33.03 2.94
CA TRP A 160 -14.31 -32.84 4.17
C TRP A 160 -13.92 -33.91 5.21
N PRO A 161 -13.64 -33.56 6.48
CA PRO A 161 -13.91 -34.48 7.58
C PRO A 161 -15.42 -34.69 7.65
N ARG A 162 -15.87 -35.94 7.48
CA ARG A 162 -17.29 -36.32 7.61
C ARG A 162 -17.83 -35.88 8.97
N LEU A 163 -18.77 -34.94 8.98
CA LEU A 163 -19.63 -34.70 10.13
C LEU A 163 -20.73 -35.79 10.19
N PRO A 164 -21.18 -36.21 11.39
CA PRO A 164 -22.11 -37.32 11.54
C PRO A 164 -23.49 -36.95 10.99
N LYS A 165 -24.07 -37.85 10.21
CA LYS A 165 -25.46 -37.76 9.74
C LYS A 165 -26.39 -37.81 10.95
N HIS A 166 -26.97 -36.67 11.34
CA HIS A 166 -28.18 -36.67 12.16
C HIS A 166 -29.41 -36.46 11.25
N GLN A 167 -30.34 -37.39 11.40
CA GLN A 167 -31.53 -37.61 10.60
C GLN A 167 -32.47 -36.40 10.68
N VAL A 168 -32.93 -35.93 9.51
CA VAL A 168 -34.10 -35.06 9.42
C VAL A 168 -35.32 -35.97 9.27
N CYS A 169 -36.21 -35.93 10.25
CA CYS A 169 -37.49 -36.62 10.20
C CYS A 169 -38.38 -35.90 9.17
N PHE A 170 -38.71 -36.58 8.08
CA PHE A 170 -39.71 -36.11 7.13
C PHE A 170 -41.10 -36.34 7.74
N LEU A 171 -41.76 -35.27 8.17
CA LEU A 171 -43.21 -35.31 8.37
C LEU A 171 -43.90 -34.68 7.17
N SER A 172 -44.61 -35.53 6.44
CA SER A 172 -45.46 -35.23 5.31
C SER A 172 -46.66 -34.38 5.71
N ILE A 173 -46.82 -33.20 5.09
CA ILE A 173 -48.13 -32.54 4.97
C ILE A 173 -48.33 -32.10 3.53
N ARG A 174 -49.45 -32.56 2.96
CA ARG A 174 -49.88 -32.32 1.59
C ARG A 174 -50.34 -30.88 1.41
N LEU A 175 -49.86 -30.30 0.31
CA LEU A 175 -50.43 -29.29 -0.58
C LEU A 175 -51.72 -28.58 -0.11
N SER A 176 -51.62 -27.26 0.10
CA SER A 176 -52.68 -26.32 -0.27
C SER A 176 -52.06 -25.22 -1.14
N VAL A 177 -52.54 -25.19 -2.39
CA VAL A 177 -52.23 -24.22 -3.43
C VAL A 177 -52.87 -22.89 -3.04
N HIS A 178 -52.22 -22.08 -2.19
CA HIS A 178 -52.59 -20.67 -1.96
C HIS A 178 -51.48 -19.97 -1.14
N LEU A 179 -50.40 -19.56 -1.82
CA LEU A 179 -49.49 -18.46 -1.43
C LEU A 179 -48.42 -18.30 -2.53
N LEU A 180 -48.89 -18.03 -3.75
CA LEU A 180 -48.08 -17.31 -4.74
C LEU A 180 -47.80 -15.92 -4.14
N HIS A 181 -46.52 -15.57 -3.99
CA HIS A 181 -45.96 -14.37 -3.35
C HIS A 181 -45.51 -14.46 -1.88
N MET A 182 -44.53 -15.33 -1.59
CA MET A 182 -43.45 -14.93 -0.69
C MET A 182 -42.12 -15.31 -1.31
N GLY A 183 -41.38 -14.28 -1.73
CA GLY A 183 -40.17 -14.39 -2.52
C GLY A 183 -39.19 -15.42 -1.96
N PHE A 184 -38.76 -16.31 -2.85
CA PHE A 184 -37.46 -16.97 -2.78
C PHE A 184 -36.37 -15.88 -2.69
N LYS A 185 -36.14 -15.31 -1.50
CA LYS A 185 -34.87 -14.66 -1.19
C LYS A 185 -33.85 -15.79 -1.23
N ARG A 186 -33.21 -15.96 -2.39
CA ARG A 186 -32.05 -16.84 -2.56
C ARG A 186 -31.15 -16.55 -1.38
N LYS A 187 -30.94 -17.54 -0.52
CA LYS A 187 -30.07 -17.43 0.65
C LYS A 187 -28.68 -17.14 0.14
N CYS A 188 -28.34 -15.87 0.11
CA CYS A 188 -27.04 -15.37 -0.25
C CYS A 188 -26.00 -15.99 0.69
N PRO A 189 -25.07 -16.80 0.17
CA PRO A 189 -24.01 -17.37 1.00
C PRO A 189 -23.13 -16.22 1.50
N VAL A 190 -23.24 -15.90 2.79
CA VAL A 190 -22.51 -14.77 3.37
C VAL A 190 -21.03 -15.13 3.45
N GLN A 191 -20.22 -14.37 2.74
CA GLN A 191 -18.77 -14.42 2.74
C GLN A 191 -18.25 -13.17 3.44
N VAL A 192 -17.51 -13.36 4.53
CA VAL A 192 -16.85 -12.29 5.29
C VAL A 192 -15.42 -12.71 5.49
N THR A 193 -14.50 -11.90 4.99
CA THR A 193 -13.06 -12.07 5.27
C THR A 193 -12.72 -11.51 6.64
N GLU A 194 -11.61 -12.00 7.21
CA GLU A 194 -11.00 -11.39 8.38
C GLU A 194 -10.53 -9.96 8.08
N TRP A 195 -10.46 -9.14 9.13
CA TRP A 195 -9.94 -7.78 8.98
C TRP A 195 -8.45 -7.79 8.67
N SER A 196 -8.04 -6.92 7.75
CA SER A 196 -6.62 -6.66 7.49
C SER A 196 -5.94 -6.10 8.75
N PRO A 197 -4.60 -6.24 8.87
CA PRO A 197 -3.82 -5.48 9.83
C PRO A 197 -4.11 -3.98 9.73
N CYS A 198 -3.93 -3.27 10.86
CA CYS A 198 -4.08 -1.82 10.87
C CYS A 198 -2.96 -1.19 10.05
N SER A 199 -3.29 -0.24 9.18
CA SER A 199 -2.30 0.42 8.32
C SER A 199 -1.21 1.19 9.09
N ARG A 200 -1.41 1.47 10.38
CA ARG A 200 -0.43 2.09 11.26
C ARG A 200 -0.26 1.29 12.54
N SER A 201 0.98 1.23 13.01
CA SER A 201 1.35 0.55 14.26
C SER A 201 1.07 1.40 15.50
N CYS A 202 0.93 2.72 15.35
CA CYS A 202 0.47 3.65 16.38
C CYS A 202 -0.45 4.70 15.75
N GLY A 203 -1.26 5.35 16.59
CA GLY A 203 -2.19 6.39 16.18
C GLY A 203 -3.34 5.83 15.35
N MET A 204 -4.05 6.74 14.70
CA MET A 204 -5.20 6.40 13.88
C MET A 204 -4.75 5.87 12.52
N GLY A 205 -5.16 4.65 12.18
CA GLY A 205 -5.00 4.02 10.87
C GLY A 205 -6.33 3.44 10.36
N VAL A 206 -6.23 2.66 9.29
CA VAL A 206 -7.38 2.02 8.63
C VAL A 206 -7.13 0.52 8.51
N SER A 207 -8.17 -0.27 8.77
CA SER A 207 -8.22 -1.70 8.47
C SER A 207 -9.39 -1.96 7.53
N SER A 208 -9.27 -2.96 6.67
CA SER A 208 -10.25 -3.25 5.63
C SER A 208 -10.58 -4.74 5.59
N ARG A 209 -11.80 -5.07 5.16
CA ARG A 209 -12.22 -6.43 4.85
C ARG A 209 -13.12 -6.41 3.62
N VAL A 210 -13.29 -7.56 3.00
CA VAL A 210 -14.28 -7.77 1.95
C VAL A 210 -15.45 -8.56 2.54
N THR A 211 -16.68 -8.07 2.32
CA THR A 211 -17.92 -8.75 2.73
C THR A 211 -19.00 -8.60 1.68
N ASN A 212 -19.83 -9.62 1.51
CA ASN A 212 -21.07 -9.53 0.72
C ASN A 212 -22.32 -9.39 1.58
N ARG A 213 -22.17 -8.99 2.85
CA ARG A 213 -23.27 -8.82 3.81
C ARG A 213 -23.96 -7.47 3.62
N ASN A 214 -24.51 -7.25 2.43
CA ASN A 214 -25.33 -6.10 2.08
C ASN A 214 -26.64 -6.57 1.40
N PRO A 215 -27.65 -5.70 1.27
CA PRO A 215 -28.95 -6.08 0.68
C PRO A 215 -28.85 -6.64 -0.74
N GLU A 216 -27.84 -6.21 -1.49
CA GLU A 216 -27.58 -6.59 -2.88
C GLU A 216 -26.73 -7.86 -3.02
N CYS A 217 -26.17 -8.37 -1.92
CA CYS A 217 -25.26 -9.51 -1.89
C CYS A 217 -24.02 -9.40 -2.78
N LYS A 218 -23.53 -8.17 -2.91
CA LYS A 218 -22.34 -7.84 -3.68
C LYS A 218 -21.11 -7.79 -2.79
N LEU A 219 -20.00 -8.36 -3.23
CA LEU A 219 -18.74 -8.24 -2.50
C LEU A 219 -18.26 -6.78 -2.52
N GLU A 220 -18.15 -6.19 -1.34
CA GLU A 220 -17.71 -4.82 -1.14
C GLU A 220 -16.58 -4.74 -0.13
N ARG A 221 -15.72 -3.74 -0.30
CA ARG A 221 -14.65 -3.44 0.64
C ARG A 221 -15.19 -2.56 1.76
N GLU A 222 -15.35 -3.15 2.93
CA GLU A 222 -15.67 -2.42 4.15
C GLU A 222 -14.37 -1.94 4.82
N THR A 223 -14.34 -0.68 5.25
CA THR A 223 -13.20 -0.11 5.99
C THR A 223 -13.62 0.35 7.38
N ARG A 224 -12.69 0.24 8.34
CA ARG A 224 -12.87 0.75 9.69
C ARG A 224 -11.60 1.44 10.17
N ILE A 225 -11.79 2.47 10.98
CA ILE A 225 -10.74 3.16 11.70
C ILE A 225 -10.17 2.21 12.77
N CYS A 226 -8.85 2.13 12.88
CA CYS A 226 -8.15 1.33 13.89
C CYS A 226 -7.10 2.16 14.62
N ASN A 227 -6.87 1.86 15.89
CA ASN A 227 -5.81 2.45 16.68
C ASN A 227 -5.25 1.41 17.64
N ILE A 228 -4.02 0.93 17.37
CA ILE A 228 -3.39 -0.14 18.16
C ILE A 228 -2.85 0.43 19.48
N ARG A 229 -2.20 1.60 19.41
CA ARG A 229 -1.55 2.29 20.54
C ARG A 229 -1.36 3.77 20.20
N PRO A 230 -1.38 4.69 21.18
CA PRO A 230 -1.05 6.10 20.93
C PRO A 230 0.40 6.28 20.46
N CYS A 231 0.68 7.27 19.60
CA CYS A 231 2.04 7.55 19.12
C CYS A 231 2.89 8.38 20.10
N ARG A 232 2.26 9.14 21.01
CA ARG A 232 2.96 9.90 22.05
C ARG A 232 2.56 9.37 23.43
N GLY A 233 3.55 9.08 24.26
CA GLY A 233 3.37 8.76 25.68
C GLY A 233 3.20 7.29 26.01
N LEU A 234 4.31 6.54 25.98
CA LEU A 234 4.64 5.56 27.02
C LEU A 234 6.16 5.60 27.21
N THR A 235 6.61 6.41 28.17
CA THR A 235 7.82 6.07 28.93
C THR A 235 7.63 4.64 29.43
N ILE A 236 8.37 3.70 28.83
CA ILE A 236 8.45 2.33 29.32
C ILE A 236 9.03 2.46 30.73
N PRO A 237 8.31 2.08 31.80
CA PRO A 237 8.92 2.04 33.11
C PRO A 237 10.00 0.95 33.03
N THR A 238 11.25 1.37 33.01
CA THR A 238 12.40 0.54 33.36
C THR A 238 12.27 0.17 34.83
N PHE A 239 11.37 -0.77 35.14
CA PHE A 239 11.35 -1.43 36.44
C PHE A 239 11.75 -2.88 36.27
N TYR A 240 13.04 -3.09 36.53
CA TYR A 240 13.56 -4.29 37.16
C TYR A 240 12.62 -4.66 38.31
N SER A 241 11.82 -5.70 38.12
CA SER A 241 11.24 -6.45 39.22
C SER A 241 11.01 -7.87 38.75
N SER A 242 11.96 -8.70 39.15
CA SER A 242 11.85 -10.15 39.20
C SER A 242 10.48 -10.56 39.74
N GLN A 243 9.66 -11.19 38.92
CA GLN A 243 8.73 -12.26 39.32
C GLN A 243 7.98 -12.74 38.08
N ARG A 244 8.48 -13.84 37.52
CA ARG A 244 7.74 -14.94 36.88
C ARG A 244 6.38 -14.60 36.24
N TRP A 245 6.39 -13.98 35.06
CA TRP A 245 5.20 -13.89 34.19
C TRP A 245 5.34 -14.86 33.01
N LYS A 246 4.34 -15.75 32.83
CA LYS A 246 4.29 -16.81 31.81
C LYS A 246 4.54 -16.28 30.39
N GLU A 247 5.39 -16.98 29.64
CA GLU A 247 6.08 -16.62 28.37
C GLU A 247 5.22 -16.33 27.11
N LYS A 248 3.92 -16.06 27.21
CA LYS A 248 3.01 -15.96 26.04
C LYS A 248 1.97 -14.82 26.10
N LYS A 249 2.10 -13.86 27.01
CA LYS A 249 1.13 -12.76 27.17
C LYS A 249 1.80 -11.41 26.95
N CYS A 250 1.13 -10.52 26.20
CA CYS A 250 1.57 -9.12 26.06
C CYS A 250 1.69 -8.47 27.45
N SER A 251 2.46 -7.38 27.56
CA SER A 251 2.30 -6.49 28.71
C SER A 251 0.80 -6.14 28.89
N PRO A 252 0.32 -5.93 30.13
CA PRO A 252 -1.09 -5.68 30.39
C PRO A 252 -1.66 -4.63 29.43
N THR A 253 -2.78 -4.99 28.78
CA THR A 253 -3.49 -4.11 27.85
C THR A 253 -3.92 -2.85 28.60
N GLN A 254 -3.50 -1.67 28.13
CA GLN A 254 -3.77 -0.41 28.83
C GLN A 254 -5.05 0.22 28.29
N LYS A 255 -6.04 0.43 29.16
CA LYS A 255 -7.16 1.31 28.83
C LYS A 255 -6.68 2.75 28.84
N ALA A 256 -7.28 3.61 28.01
CA ALA A 256 -7.07 5.05 28.11
C ALA A 256 -7.26 5.49 29.58
N PRO A 257 -6.35 6.30 30.14
CA PRO A 257 -6.36 6.66 31.56
C PRO A 257 -7.67 7.38 31.94
N LYS A 258 -8.17 8.22 31.03
CA LYS A 258 -9.47 8.88 31.08
C LYS A 258 -10.25 8.65 29.78
N PRO A 259 -11.60 8.75 29.80
CA PRO A 259 -12.38 8.84 28.57
C PRO A 259 -11.89 10.03 27.73
N ILE A 260 -11.75 9.81 26.42
CA ILE A 260 -11.24 10.80 25.47
C ILE A 260 -12.16 10.88 24.25
N HIS A 261 -12.14 12.02 23.57
CA HIS A 261 -12.69 12.13 22.23
C HIS A 261 -11.78 11.39 21.25
N LEU A 262 -12.40 10.74 20.27
CA LEU A 262 -11.71 10.20 19.11
C LEU A 262 -11.70 11.28 18.02
N PHE A 263 -10.61 11.38 17.27
CA PHE A 263 -10.44 12.41 16.24
C PHE A 263 -10.24 11.78 14.87
N TYR A 264 -10.99 12.23 13.87
CA TYR A 264 -10.84 11.82 12.48
C TYR A 264 -10.71 13.08 11.61
N GLY A 265 -9.49 13.36 11.14
CA GLY A 265 -9.17 14.69 10.59
C GLY A 265 -9.44 15.77 11.63
N GLU A 266 -10.16 16.82 11.23
CA GLU A 266 -10.56 17.94 12.09
C GLU A 266 -11.87 17.68 12.88
N CYS A 267 -12.39 16.44 12.84
CA CYS A 267 -13.68 16.11 13.43
C CYS A 267 -13.51 15.30 14.72
N ALA A 268 -14.29 15.63 15.76
CA ALA A 268 -14.23 14.98 17.07
C ALA A 268 -15.49 14.13 17.34
N SER A 269 -15.35 13.00 18.03
CA SER A 269 -16.48 12.15 18.37
C SER A 269 -17.45 12.84 19.32
N VAL A 270 -18.76 12.66 19.14
CA VAL A 270 -19.78 13.27 20.04
C VAL A 270 -19.64 12.74 21.47
N ARG A 271 -19.38 11.43 21.61
CA ARG A 271 -19.22 10.75 22.89
C ARG A 271 -17.74 10.60 23.24
N LEU A 272 -17.44 10.58 24.53
CA LEU A 272 -16.14 10.15 25.03
C LEU A 272 -16.08 8.63 25.08
N TYR A 273 -14.91 8.09 24.73
CA TYR A 273 -14.66 6.66 24.75
C TYR A 273 -13.43 6.36 25.61
N ARG A 274 -13.42 5.18 26.23
CA ARG A 274 -12.25 4.66 26.95
C ARG A 274 -11.66 3.47 26.18
N PRO A 275 -10.97 3.72 25.05
CA PRO A 275 -10.41 2.66 24.22
C PRO A 275 -9.33 1.87 24.96
N THR A 276 -9.14 0.66 24.51
CA THR A 276 -8.13 -0.28 25.00
C THR A 276 -6.99 -0.33 23.99
N TYR A 277 -5.75 -0.27 24.44
CA TYR A 277 -4.56 -0.26 23.59
C TYR A 277 -3.68 -1.48 23.84
N CYS A 278 -3.13 -2.05 22.77
CA CYS A 278 -2.15 -3.13 22.89
C CYS A 278 -0.81 -2.59 23.38
N GLY A 279 -0.17 -3.35 24.27
CA GLY A 279 1.14 -3.01 24.81
C GLY A 279 2.29 -3.53 23.95
N VAL A 280 3.38 -3.92 24.60
CA VAL A 280 4.58 -4.49 23.95
C VAL A 280 4.81 -5.92 24.42
N CYS A 281 5.44 -6.73 23.58
CA CYS A 281 5.92 -8.07 23.96
C CYS A 281 7.43 -8.01 24.19
N LYS A 282 7.95 -8.86 25.08
CA LYS A 282 9.39 -9.07 25.22
C LYS A 282 9.92 -9.91 24.03
N ASN A 283 11.20 -9.71 23.69
CA ASN A 283 11.98 -10.49 22.71
C ASN A 283 11.64 -10.22 21.23
N GLY A 284 11.41 -8.96 20.83
CA GLY A 284 11.21 -8.61 19.41
C GLY A 284 9.87 -9.05 18.80
N ARG A 285 8.98 -9.68 19.59
CA ARG A 285 7.64 -10.08 19.16
C ARG A 285 6.70 -8.88 19.11
N CYS A 286 5.75 -8.88 18.18
CA CYS A 286 4.72 -7.84 18.11
C CYS A 286 3.49 -8.21 18.94
N CYS A 287 2.92 -7.22 19.62
CA CYS A 287 1.59 -7.34 20.25
C CYS A 287 0.53 -6.78 19.29
N SER A 288 -0.37 -7.62 18.80
CA SER A 288 -1.45 -7.24 17.87
C SER A 288 -2.84 -7.56 18.44
N PRO A 289 -3.89 -6.85 18.00
CA PRO A 289 -5.26 -7.16 18.40
C PRO A 289 -5.64 -8.60 18.02
N ARG A 290 -6.12 -9.39 19.00
CA ARG A 290 -6.65 -10.73 18.77
C ARG A 290 -8.16 -10.72 18.59
N HIS A 291 -8.86 -10.04 19.52
CA HIS A 291 -10.29 -9.86 19.45
C HIS A 291 -10.61 -8.36 19.47
N SER A 292 -11.47 -7.95 18.55
CA SER A 292 -11.90 -6.57 18.40
C SER A 292 -13.37 -6.54 18.01
N ARG A 293 -14.07 -5.49 18.43
CA ARG A 293 -15.42 -5.18 17.95
C ARG A 293 -15.38 -3.91 17.11
N THR A 294 -16.23 -3.84 16.10
CA THR A 294 -16.41 -2.62 15.30
C THR A 294 -17.67 -1.89 15.78
N VAL A 295 -17.55 -0.61 16.09
CA VAL A 295 -18.65 0.22 16.60
C VAL A 295 -18.78 1.45 15.70
N PRO A 296 -19.99 1.79 15.22
CA PRO A 296 -20.21 3.05 14.52
C PRO A 296 -20.08 4.23 15.49
N VAL A 297 -19.24 5.19 15.16
CA VAL A 297 -18.99 6.41 15.95
C VAL A 297 -19.38 7.62 15.11
N THR A 298 -20.15 8.51 15.70
CA THR A 298 -20.53 9.79 15.10
C THR A 298 -19.53 10.86 15.52
N PHE A 299 -18.97 11.56 14.53
CA PHE A 299 -18.06 12.69 14.67
C PHE A 299 -18.76 13.97 14.24
N VAL A 300 -18.39 15.09 14.87
CA VAL A 300 -18.82 16.44 14.53
C VAL A 300 -17.58 17.22 14.10
N CYS A 301 -17.63 17.83 12.93
CA CYS A 301 -16.58 18.69 12.40
C CYS A 301 -16.81 20.15 12.80
N GLN A 302 -15.82 21.01 12.57
CA GLN A 302 -15.90 22.44 12.88
C GLN A 302 -17.07 23.12 12.13
N ASP A 303 -17.37 22.65 10.92
CA ASP A 303 -18.46 23.15 10.07
C ASP A 303 -19.87 22.66 10.51
N GLY A 304 -19.97 21.94 11.63
CA GLY A 304 -21.22 21.38 12.15
C GLY A 304 -21.68 20.08 11.47
N GLU A 305 -20.98 19.63 10.42
CA GLU A 305 -21.26 18.38 9.74
C GLU A 305 -21.08 17.16 10.67
N ARG A 306 -22.02 16.20 10.54
CA ARG A 306 -22.02 14.95 11.31
C ARG A 306 -21.70 13.77 10.42
N LEU A 307 -20.56 13.13 10.68
CA LEU A 307 -20.13 11.95 9.93
C LEU A 307 -20.08 10.70 10.81
N GLN A 308 -20.62 9.60 10.31
CA GLN A 308 -20.57 8.31 10.99
C GLN A 308 -19.48 7.44 10.37
N LYS A 309 -18.55 6.94 11.20
CA LYS A 309 -17.46 6.05 10.77
C LYS A 309 -17.42 4.80 11.65
N SER A 310 -17.10 3.67 11.05
CA SER A 310 -16.84 2.41 11.75
C SER A 310 -15.48 2.46 12.46
N VAL A 311 -15.46 2.24 13.78
CA VAL A 311 -14.24 2.30 14.60
C VAL A 311 -13.99 0.98 15.33
N MET A 312 -12.75 0.51 15.31
CA MET A 312 -12.29 -0.69 16.01
C MET A 312 -12.05 -0.41 17.50
N PHE A 313 -12.68 -1.21 18.36
CA PHE A 313 -12.41 -1.28 19.79
C PHE A 313 -11.76 -2.61 20.15
N ILE A 314 -10.53 -2.55 20.65
CA ILE A 314 -9.74 -3.73 21.04
C ILE A 314 -10.32 -4.32 22.34
N GLN A 315 -10.51 -5.64 22.34
CA GLN A 315 -10.94 -6.39 23.54
C GLN A 315 -9.78 -7.17 24.14
N SER A 316 -8.92 -7.76 23.31
CA SER A 316 -7.71 -8.45 23.76
C SER A 316 -6.61 -8.44 22.69
N CYS A 317 -5.37 -8.62 23.13
CA CYS A 317 -4.18 -8.64 22.28
C CYS A 317 -3.42 -9.96 22.44
N LYS A 318 -2.65 -10.35 21.41
CA LYS A 318 -1.76 -11.52 21.42
C LYS A 318 -0.35 -11.13 20.99
N CYS A 319 0.65 -11.81 21.53
CA CYS A 319 2.01 -11.75 21.00
C CYS A 319 2.13 -12.72 19.81
N SER A 320 2.75 -12.27 18.73
CA SER A 320 3.07 -13.09 17.56
C SER A 320 4.49 -12.79 17.09
N GLU A 321 5.13 -13.77 16.47
CA GLU A 321 6.43 -13.60 15.80
C GLU A 321 6.24 -13.10 14.36
N ASP A 322 5.09 -13.44 13.76
CA ASP A 322 4.69 -12.98 12.45
C ASP A 322 4.06 -11.58 12.53
N CYS A 323 4.92 -10.58 12.43
CA CYS A 323 4.53 -9.19 12.37
C CYS A 323 4.16 -8.83 10.94
N GLU A 324 2.99 -9.30 10.47
CA GLU A 324 2.41 -9.09 9.12
C GLU A 324 2.19 -7.59 8.79
N HIS A 325 3.26 -6.81 8.70
CA HIS A 325 3.35 -5.35 8.54
C HIS A 325 3.15 -4.49 9.80
N LEU A 326 3.90 -4.76 10.88
CA LEU A 326 4.22 -3.75 11.92
C LEU A 326 5.60 -3.08 11.70
N ASN A 327 6.19 -3.25 10.51
CA ASN A 327 7.62 -3.05 10.29
C ASN A 327 8.15 -1.61 10.14
N ASP A 328 7.36 -0.55 10.34
CA ASP A 328 7.90 0.83 10.23
C ASP A 328 7.93 1.65 11.52
N VAL A 329 7.49 1.13 12.68
CA VAL A 329 7.60 1.91 13.95
C VAL A 329 7.87 1.04 15.18
N ALA A 330 8.37 -0.18 15.00
CA ALA A 330 8.65 -1.10 16.10
C ALA A 330 10.14 -1.23 16.45
N LEU A 331 11.01 -0.41 15.85
CA LEU A 331 12.38 -0.23 16.33
C LEU A 331 12.44 1.01 17.22
N PRO A 332 12.93 0.92 18.47
CA PRO A 332 13.28 2.11 19.23
C PRO A 332 14.38 2.86 18.49
N SER A 333 14.29 4.19 18.49
CA SER A 333 15.30 5.10 17.93
C SER A 333 16.68 4.79 18.50
N GLN A 334 17.56 4.18 17.72
CA GLN A 334 18.99 4.26 18.00
C GLN A 334 19.46 5.63 17.49
N HIS A 335 19.61 6.54 18.46
CA HIS A 335 20.51 7.69 18.46
C HIS A 335 20.67 8.44 17.14
N TRP A 336 19.77 9.40 16.92
CA TRP A 336 20.15 10.60 16.19
C TRP A 336 20.70 11.59 17.22
N MET A 337 22.03 11.78 17.20
CA MET A 337 22.64 12.95 17.81
C MET A 337 22.04 14.18 17.13
N TYR A 338 21.47 15.06 17.95
CA TYR A 338 20.86 16.31 17.55
C TYR A 338 21.95 17.40 17.53
N GLY A 339 22.12 18.06 16.39
CA GLY A 339 23.05 19.17 16.13
C GLY A 339 23.38 19.15 14.64
N ASP A 340 23.06 20.12 13.80
CA ASP A 340 23.01 21.55 14.04
C ASP A 340 21.88 22.26 13.29
N THR A 341 21.38 23.25 14.02
CA THR A 341 20.57 24.42 13.70
C THR A 341 20.72 24.96 12.28
N HIS A 342 19.59 25.05 11.57
CA HIS A 342 19.44 25.95 10.41
C HIS A 342 19.61 27.40 10.87
N LYS A 343 20.60 28.10 10.33
CA LYS A 343 20.54 29.56 10.16
C LYS A 343 20.37 29.85 8.67
N PHE A 344 19.17 30.30 8.31
CA PHE A 344 18.96 31.10 7.12
C PHE A 344 19.44 32.52 7.44
N ILE A 345 20.34 33.04 6.62
CA ILE A 345 20.53 34.48 6.39
C ILE A 345 20.58 34.64 4.86
N ASP A 346 19.94 35.72 4.41
CA ASP A 346 19.56 36.10 3.05
C ASP A 346 20.63 35.96 1.95
#